data_AF-A0A426TS72-F1
#
_entry.id   AF-A0A426TS72-F1
#
_cell.length_a   1.000
_cell.length_b   1.000
_cell.length_c   1.000
_cell.angle_alpha   90.00
_cell.angle_beta   90.00
_cell.angle_gamma   90.00
#
_symmetry.space_group_name_H-M   'P 1'
#
loop_
_entity.id
_entity.type
_entity.pdbx_description
1 polymer ?
#
loop_
_entity_poly.entity_id
_entity_poly.type
_entity_poly.pdbx_seq_one_letter_code
_entity_poly.pdbx_strand_id
1 'polypeptide(L)'
;MRNWHIIGDRLTMNLSALLLARAKYFRRSVESEPLDALLPKIDLEVPPLTDVGAVALQARTPVGLIDPGFRVASWATTARPVIIYHHGTSENPIEQSFRQILGRAQQELTANLIFVRAPFNRSARAFIASISDLRNYATMLATSVTLIEGLVQACRAAGQGPVMVTGTSLGGFVTNIHHSYHNSADCYAPLLAGPRIEDVF
;
A
#
# COMPACT_ATOMS: atom_id res chain seq x y z
N MET A 1 -26.19 17.74 -16.84
CA MET A 1 -24.93 18.31 -16.31
C MET A 1 -23.81 17.31 -16.59
N ARG A 2 -22.80 17.72 -17.39
CA ARG A 2 -21.74 16.84 -17.91
C ARG A 2 -20.71 16.63 -16.80
N ASN A 3 -20.55 15.39 -16.34
CA ASN A 3 -19.75 15.07 -15.16
C ASN A 3 -18.25 15.04 -15.50
N TRP A 4 -17.62 16.21 -15.50
CA TRP A 4 -16.21 16.42 -15.83
C TRP A 4 -15.25 15.57 -14.97
N HIS A 5 -15.66 15.16 -13.77
CA HIS A 5 -14.89 14.29 -12.89
C HIS A 5 -14.76 12.85 -13.41
N ILE A 6 -15.81 12.31 -14.06
CA ILE A 6 -15.76 10.96 -14.67
C ILE A 6 -14.81 10.94 -15.87
N ILE A 7 -14.72 12.06 -16.60
CA ILE A 7 -13.82 12.18 -17.76
C ILE A 7 -12.37 12.29 -17.29
N GLY A 8 -12.10 13.06 -16.23
CA GLY A 8 -10.80 13.13 -15.57
C GLY A 8 -10.34 11.76 -15.07
N ASP A 9 -11.15 11.08 -14.28
CA ASP A 9 -10.83 9.77 -13.69
C ASP A 9 -10.62 8.67 -14.75
N ARG A 10 -11.45 8.65 -15.80
CA ARG A 10 -11.23 7.73 -16.94
C ARG A 10 -9.94 8.07 -17.69
N LEU A 11 -9.57 9.34 -17.80
CA LEU A 11 -8.30 9.73 -18.40
C LEU A 11 -7.13 9.23 -17.55
N THR A 12 -7.14 9.41 -16.23
CA THR A 12 -6.06 8.96 -15.34
C THR A 12 -5.94 7.44 -15.32
N MET A 13 -7.05 6.71 -15.22
CA MET A 13 -7.03 5.24 -15.29
C MET A 13 -6.55 4.75 -16.67
N ASN A 14 -6.98 5.38 -17.76
CA ASN A 14 -6.52 5.02 -19.11
C ASN A 14 -5.05 5.38 -19.32
N LEU A 15 -4.55 6.50 -18.77
CA LEU A 15 -3.15 6.89 -18.85
C LEU A 15 -2.26 5.93 -18.04
N SER A 16 -2.71 5.54 -16.85
CA SER A 16 -2.06 4.53 -16.01
C SER A 16 -2.05 3.17 -16.70
N ALA A 17 -3.16 2.74 -17.31
CA ALA A 17 -3.23 1.50 -18.08
C ALA A 17 -2.31 1.54 -19.32
N LEU A 18 -2.19 2.67 -20.02
CA LEU A 18 -1.31 2.82 -21.18
C LEU A 18 0.17 2.87 -20.79
N LEU A 19 0.48 3.49 -19.65
CA LEU A 19 1.84 3.56 -19.09
C LEU A 19 2.26 2.20 -18.52
N LEU A 20 1.36 1.48 -17.86
CA LEU A 20 1.58 0.12 -17.35
C LEU A 20 1.64 -0.91 -18.49
N ALA A 21 0.84 -0.76 -19.54
CA ALA A 21 0.93 -1.60 -20.75
C ALA A 21 2.26 -1.45 -21.49
N ARG A 22 2.97 -0.33 -21.28
CA ARG A 22 4.35 -0.11 -21.77
C ARG A 22 5.43 -0.47 -20.76
N ALA A 23 5.07 -0.65 -19.48
CA ALA A 23 5.97 -1.03 -18.42
C ALA A 23 6.17 -2.55 -18.46
N LYS A 24 7.23 -3.00 -19.12
CA LYS A 24 7.66 -4.39 -19.05
C LYS A 24 8.22 -4.67 -17.66
N TYR A 25 7.47 -5.39 -16.84
CA TYR A 25 7.96 -5.84 -15.55
C TYR A 25 9.24 -6.65 -15.75
N PHE A 26 10.20 -6.48 -14.85
CA PHE A 26 11.42 -7.29 -14.77
C PHE A 26 12.29 -7.30 -16.03
N ARG A 27 12.09 -6.34 -16.94
CA ARG A 27 12.87 -6.19 -18.18
C ARG A 27 14.38 -6.11 -17.94
N ARG A 28 14.82 -5.57 -16.80
CA ARG A 28 16.24 -5.43 -16.45
C ARG A 28 16.78 -6.66 -15.72
N SER A 29 15.99 -7.27 -14.86
CA SER A 29 16.40 -8.41 -14.04
C SER A 29 15.18 -9.15 -13.49
N VAL A 30 15.26 -10.48 -13.49
CA VAL A 30 14.34 -11.41 -12.81
C VAL A 30 14.98 -12.02 -11.56
N GLU A 31 16.15 -11.54 -11.15
CA GLU A 31 16.88 -12.05 -9.98
C GLU A 31 16.46 -11.28 -8.73
N SER A 32 16.00 -12.00 -7.71
CA SER A 32 15.73 -11.45 -6.37
C SER A 32 15.89 -12.53 -5.32
N GLU A 33 16.26 -12.10 -4.11
CA GLU A 33 16.04 -12.93 -2.94
C GLU A 33 14.53 -13.16 -2.73
N PRO A 34 14.13 -14.31 -2.18
CA PRO A 34 12.75 -14.56 -1.81
C PRO A 34 12.31 -13.65 -0.64
N LEU A 35 10.99 -13.48 -0.49
CA LEU A 35 10.43 -12.52 0.47
C LEU A 35 10.78 -12.83 1.93
N ASP A 36 10.82 -14.10 2.31
CA ASP A 36 11.22 -14.58 3.64
C ASP A 36 12.65 -14.17 4.00
N ALA A 37 13.56 -14.15 3.03
CA ALA A 37 14.94 -13.67 3.20
C ALA A 37 15.03 -12.14 3.17
N LEU A 38 14.13 -11.44 2.46
CA LEU A 38 14.12 -9.97 2.36
C LEU A 38 13.50 -9.28 3.57
N LEU A 39 12.39 -9.79 4.11
CA LEU A 39 11.65 -9.20 5.23
C LEU A 39 12.53 -8.85 6.44
N PRO A 40 13.42 -9.73 6.96
CA PRO A 40 14.27 -9.40 8.10
C PRO A 40 15.37 -8.37 7.79
N LYS A 41 15.57 -8.03 6.50
CA LYS A 41 16.56 -7.03 6.06
C LYS A 41 15.95 -5.64 5.87
N ILE A 42 14.64 -5.48 6.04
CA ILE A 42 13.98 -4.19 5.98
C ILE A 42 14.07 -3.54 7.36
N ASP A 43 14.89 -2.50 7.46
CA ASP A 43 15.00 -1.69 8.66
C ASP A 43 14.17 -0.41 8.49
N LEU A 44 13.04 -0.37 9.18
CA LEU A 44 12.02 0.66 9.13
C LEU A 44 11.37 0.80 10.50
N GLU A 45 11.31 2.03 11.00
CA GLU A 45 10.65 2.36 12.26
C GLU A 45 9.35 3.13 12.00
N VAL A 46 8.27 2.69 12.65
CA VAL A 46 6.97 3.37 12.61
C VAL A 46 6.82 4.18 13.90
N PRO A 47 6.68 5.52 13.83
CA PRO A 47 6.51 6.33 15.02
C PRO A 47 5.15 6.08 15.68
N PRO A 48 4.97 6.46 16.96
CA PRO A 48 3.66 6.42 17.61
C PRO A 48 2.59 7.17 16.82
N LEU A 49 1.38 6.60 16.78
CA LEU A 49 0.23 7.18 16.09
C LEU A 49 -0.49 8.15 17.04
N THR A 50 -0.16 9.44 16.97
CA THR A 50 -0.74 10.46 17.86
C THR A 50 -1.81 11.30 17.18
N ASP A 51 -1.68 11.60 15.89
CA ASP A 51 -2.50 12.59 15.20
C ASP A 51 -2.81 12.23 13.73
N VAL A 52 -3.80 12.92 13.16
CA VAL A 52 -4.12 12.91 11.73
C VAL A 52 -3.03 13.64 10.94
N GLY A 53 -2.56 13.04 9.86
CA GLY A 53 -1.50 13.63 9.05
C GLY A 53 -0.74 12.63 8.19
N ALA A 54 0.07 13.15 7.27
CA ALA A 54 0.98 12.34 6.46
C ALA A 54 2.32 12.17 7.18
N VAL A 55 2.84 10.95 7.17
CA VAL A 55 4.12 10.58 7.74
C VAL A 55 4.98 9.98 6.62
N ALA A 56 6.08 10.66 6.32
CA ALA A 56 7.10 10.14 5.42
C ALA A 56 8.16 9.40 6.24
N LEU A 57 8.53 8.20 5.78
CA LEU A 57 9.53 7.37 6.43
C LEU A 57 10.72 7.13 5.49
N GLN A 58 11.80 6.61 6.05
CA GLN A 58 12.90 6.02 5.30
C GLN A 58 13.09 4.58 5.76
N ALA A 59 13.17 3.67 4.80
CA ALA A 59 13.55 2.28 5.04
C ALA A 59 14.98 2.05 4.52
N ARG A 60 15.84 1.46 5.35
CA ARG A 60 17.11 0.88 4.92
C ARG A 60 16.86 -0.51 4.38
N THR A 61 17.27 -0.76 3.14
CA THR A 61 16.99 -2.02 2.44
C THR A 61 18.22 -2.49 1.64
N PRO A 62 18.24 -3.76 1.17
CA PRO A 62 19.32 -4.26 0.31
C PRO A 62 19.51 -3.50 -1.02
N VAL A 63 18.50 -2.76 -1.49
CA VAL A 63 18.59 -1.91 -2.70
C VAL A 63 18.86 -0.44 -2.38
N GLY A 64 19.18 -0.12 -1.12
CA GLY A 64 19.46 1.22 -0.64
C GLY A 64 18.33 1.81 0.20
N LEU A 65 18.36 3.13 0.37
CA LEU A 65 17.32 3.88 1.08
C LEU A 65 16.09 4.07 0.18
N ILE A 66 14.92 3.71 0.68
CA ILE A 66 13.64 3.91 -0.01
C ILE A 66 12.64 4.61 0.90
N ASP A 67 11.58 5.17 0.31
CA ASP A 67 10.72 6.16 0.96
C ASP A 67 9.26 5.69 1.12
N PRO A 68 8.97 4.67 1.95
CA PRO A 68 7.59 4.36 2.27
C PRO A 68 6.94 5.53 3.03
N GLY A 69 5.63 5.48 3.20
CA GLY A 69 4.94 6.41 4.08
C GLY A 69 3.50 6.03 4.28
N PHE A 70 2.84 6.73 5.17
CA PHE A 70 1.43 6.55 5.42
C PHE A 70 0.74 7.88 5.73
N ARG A 71 -0.58 7.88 5.70
CA ARG A 71 -1.40 9.00 6.17
C ARG A 71 -2.48 8.50 7.10
N VAL A 72 -2.51 9.05 8.31
CA VAL A 72 -3.63 8.90 9.22
C VAL A 72 -4.70 9.88 8.76
N ALA A 73 -5.83 9.39 8.29
CA ALA A 73 -6.94 10.19 7.77
C ALA A 73 -8.04 10.41 8.81
N SER A 74 -8.17 9.47 9.76
CA SER A 74 -9.04 9.61 10.92
C SER A 74 -8.39 8.91 12.10
N TRP A 75 -8.38 9.58 13.25
CA TRP A 75 -7.86 9.06 14.50
C TRP A 75 -8.74 9.53 15.66
N ALA A 76 -9.24 8.58 16.44
CA ALA A 76 -9.92 8.82 17.69
C ALA A 76 -9.04 8.36 18.85
N THR A 77 -9.04 9.16 19.92
CA THR A 77 -8.33 8.83 21.17
C THR A 77 -9.00 7.72 21.96
N THR A 78 -10.28 7.44 21.69
CA THR A 78 -10.99 6.27 22.22
C THR A 78 -10.78 5.06 21.33
N ALA A 79 -10.79 3.86 21.92
CA ALA A 79 -10.62 2.61 21.19
C ALA A 79 -11.68 2.48 20.08
N ARG A 80 -11.24 2.59 18.83
CA ARG A 80 -12.05 2.34 17.63
C ARG A 80 -11.41 1.26 16.78
N PRO A 81 -12.19 0.55 15.95
CA PRO A 81 -11.64 -0.28 14.90
C PRO A 81 -10.72 0.54 14.00
N VAL A 82 -9.63 -0.06 13.51
CA VAL A 82 -8.68 0.58 12.61
C VAL A 82 -8.69 -0.14 11.27
N ILE A 83 -8.73 0.61 10.17
CA ILE A 83 -8.55 0.09 8.82
C ILE A 83 -7.24 0.64 8.26
N ILE A 84 -6.30 -0.26 7.98
CA ILE A 84 -5.06 0.01 7.27
C ILE A 84 -5.30 -0.38 5.81
N TYR A 85 -5.37 0.62 4.92
CA TYR A 85 -5.57 0.43 3.49
C TYR A 85 -4.29 0.66 2.70
N HIS A 86 -3.85 -0.35 1.95
CA HIS A 86 -2.77 -0.22 0.98
C HIS A 86 -3.32 -0.06 -0.44
N HIS A 87 -2.85 0.97 -1.15
CA HIS A 87 -3.34 1.27 -2.49
C HIS A 87 -2.86 0.28 -3.56
N GLY A 88 -3.57 0.21 -4.67
CA GLY A 88 -3.15 -0.46 -5.90
C GLY A 88 -2.14 0.33 -6.73
N THR A 89 -1.58 -0.29 -7.76
CA THR A 89 -0.61 0.36 -8.64
C THR A 89 -1.21 1.62 -9.28
N SER A 90 -0.48 2.73 -9.26
CA SER A 90 -0.89 4.02 -9.86
C SER A 90 -2.14 4.68 -9.25
N GLU A 91 -2.59 4.25 -8.07
CA GLU A 91 -3.65 4.94 -7.32
C GLU A 91 -3.10 6.21 -6.66
N ASN A 92 -3.45 7.37 -7.21
CA ASN A 92 -3.24 8.67 -6.57
C ASN A 92 -4.35 9.65 -7.04
N PRO A 93 -5.13 10.25 -6.12
CA PRO A 93 -5.00 10.20 -4.66
C PRO A 93 -5.56 8.91 -4.03
N ILE A 94 -4.78 8.35 -3.09
CA ILE A 94 -5.07 7.08 -2.38
C ILE A 94 -6.42 7.14 -1.66
N GLU A 95 -6.71 8.27 -1.01
CA GLU A 95 -7.94 8.43 -0.22
C GLU A 95 -9.19 8.44 -1.08
N GLN A 96 -9.11 9.07 -2.26
CA GLN A 96 -10.23 9.11 -3.19
C GLN A 96 -10.52 7.70 -3.73
N SER A 97 -9.47 6.94 -4.02
CA SER A 97 -9.59 5.55 -4.48
C SER A 97 -10.30 4.69 -3.44
N PHE A 98 -9.89 4.77 -2.17
CA PHE A 98 -10.56 4.05 -1.09
C PHE A 98 -12.00 4.51 -0.84
N ARG A 99 -12.25 5.83 -0.88
CA ARG A 99 -13.61 6.38 -0.71
C ARG A 99 -14.54 5.95 -1.84
N GLN A 100 -14.05 5.82 -3.06
CA GLN A 100 -14.83 5.29 -4.19
C GLN A 100 -15.22 3.82 -3.97
N ILE A 101 -14.33 3.01 -3.38
CA ILE A 101 -14.63 1.62 -3.01
C ILE A 101 -15.74 1.57 -1.97
N LEU A 102 -15.70 2.44 -0.95
CA LEU A 102 -16.71 2.48 0.10
C LEU A 102 -18.07 3.02 -0.38
N GLY A 103 -18.08 3.90 -1.39
CA GLY A 103 -19.30 4.50 -1.91
C GLY A 103 -20.12 5.17 -0.80
N ARG A 104 -21.39 4.78 -0.66
CA ARG A 104 -22.30 5.35 0.36
C ARG A 104 -21.93 4.94 1.79
N ALA A 105 -21.27 3.79 1.98
CA ALA A 105 -20.88 3.29 3.30
C ALA A 105 -19.85 4.20 4.00
N GLN A 106 -19.20 5.11 3.27
CA GLN A 106 -18.27 6.07 3.84
C GLN A 106 -18.92 6.95 4.92
N GLN A 107 -20.22 7.29 4.79
CA GLN A 107 -20.91 8.15 5.76
C GLN A 107 -21.20 7.45 7.09
N GLU A 108 -21.16 6.12 7.12
CA GLU A 108 -21.47 5.29 8.28
C GLU A 108 -20.19 4.75 8.94
N LEU A 109 -19.02 4.97 8.30
CA LEU A 109 -17.77 4.39 8.73
C LEU A 109 -17.28 5.00 10.04
N THR A 110 -17.39 4.24 11.12
CA THR A 110 -16.89 4.60 12.45
C THR A 110 -15.59 3.84 12.74
N ALA A 111 -14.51 4.20 12.03
CA ALA A 111 -13.20 3.57 12.17
C ALA A 111 -12.08 4.60 12.02
N ASN A 112 -10.94 4.34 12.65
CA ASN A 112 -9.69 5.02 12.34
C ASN A 112 -9.21 4.54 10.97
N LEU A 113 -8.66 5.47 10.18
CA LEU A 113 -8.24 5.19 8.81
C LEU A 113 -6.77 5.54 8.62
N ILE A 114 -6.00 4.56 8.15
CA ILE A 114 -4.60 4.73 7.81
C ILE A 114 -4.39 4.29 6.36
N PHE A 115 -3.86 5.19 5.54
CA PHE A 115 -3.54 4.94 4.14
C PHE A 115 -2.05 4.69 3.98
N VAL A 116 -1.67 3.54 3.45
CA VAL A 116 -0.26 3.17 3.18
C VAL A 116 0.09 3.56 1.76
N ARG A 117 1.22 4.28 1.60
CA ARG A 117 1.84 4.60 0.32
C ARG A 117 3.03 3.66 0.08
N ALA A 118 2.98 2.93 -1.02
CA ALA A 118 4.09 2.07 -1.45
C ALA A 118 5.38 2.88 -1.70
N PRO A 119 6.56 2.29 -1.44
CA PRO A 119 7.84 2.85 -1.89
C PRO A 119 7.85 3.11 -3.40
N PHE A 120 8.70 4.05 -3.85
CA PHE A 120 8.85 4.44 -5.27
C PHE A 120 7.61 5.08 -5.92
N ASN A 121 6.49 5.20 -5.21
CA ASN A 121 5.25 5.77 -5.74
C ASN A 121 5.17 7.30 -5.70
N ARG A 122 6.33 8.01 -5.71
CA ARG A 122 6.37 9.48 -5.84
C ARG A 122 5.98 9.96 -7.25
N SER A 123 6.24 9.14 -8.26
CA SER A 123 5.84 9.42 -9.65
C SER A 123 5.68 8.13 -10.44
N ALA A 124 4.84 8.15 -11.48
CA ALA A 124 4.68 7.00 -12.39
C ALA A 124 6.01 6.57 -13.03
N ARG A 125 6.89 7.52 -13.36
CA ARG A 125 8.22 7.22 -13.92
C ARG A 125 9.11 6.48 -12.92
N ALA A 126 9.16 6.94 -11.67
CA ALA A 126 9.96 6.29 -10.62
C ALA A 126 9.44 4.88 -10.34
N PHE A 127 8.12 4.72 -10.29
CA PHE A 127 7.48 3.41 -10.14
C PHE A 127 7.83 2.47 -11.30
N ILE A 128 7.65 2.90 -12.55
CA ILE A 128 7.97 2.09 -13.74
C ILE A 128 9.45 1.71 -13.80
N ALA A 129 10.34 2.64 -13.47
CA ALA A 129 11.77 2.36 -13.42
C ALA A 129 12.11 1.32 -12.35
N SER A 130 11.45 1.38 -11.20
CA SER A 130 11.64 0.44 -10.08
C SER A 130 11.18 -0.98 -10.47
N ILE A 131 9.95 -1.14 -10.94
CA ILE A 131 9.37 -2.47 -11.27
C ILE A 131 10.03 -3.18 -12.46
N SER A 132 10.91 -2.49 -13.19
CA SER A 132 11.70 -3.12 -14.26
C SER A 132 12.76 -4.10 -13.74
N ASP A 133 12.98 -4.14 -12.43
CA ASP A 133 13.90 -5.06 -11.74
C ASP A 133 13.16 -5.82 -10.64
N LEU A 134 13.16 -7.16 -10.67
CA LEU A 134 12.44 -7.97 -9.70
C LEU A 134 12.92 -7.70 -8.27
N ARG A 135 14.22 -7.44 -8.06
CA ARG A 135 14.74 -7.16 -6.72
C ARG A 135 14.11 -5.91 -6.12
N ASN A 136 13.96 -4.85 -6.92
CA ASN A 136 13.30 -3.63 -6.48
C ASN A 136 11.82 -3.84 -6.18
N TYR A 137 11.12 -4.62 -7.02
CA TYR A 137 9.72 -4.97 -6.81
C TYR A 137 9.53 -5.81 -5.54
N ALA A 138 10.34 -6.85 -5.33
CA ALA A 138 10.30 -7.67 -4.12
C ALA A 138 10.65 -6.86 -2.86
N THR A 139 11.60 -5.93 -2.95
CA THR A 139 11.95 -5.02 -1.85
C THR A 139 10.79 -4.07 -1.53
N MET A 140 10.11 -3.54 -2.56
CA MET A 140 8.90 -2.72 -2.38
C MET A 140 7.81 -3.51 -1.64
N LEU A 141 7.55 -4.76 -2.04
CA LEU A 141 6.59 -5.62 -1.35
C LEU A 141 7.00 -5.85 0.11
N ALA A 142 8.25 -6.26 0.36
CA ALA A 142 8.76 -6.50 1.71
C ALA A 142 8.64 -5.25 2.58
N THR A 143 9.00 -4.08 2.04
CA THR A 143 8.90 -2.81 2.79
C THR A 143 7.47 -2.40 3.08
N SER A 144 6.55 -2.60 2.15
CA SER A 144 5.12 -2.36 2.40
C SER A 144 4.57 -3.29 3.49
N VAL A 145 4.99 -4.56 3.50
CA VAL A 145 4.61 -5.54 4.53
C VAL A 145 5.17 -5.15 5.90
N THR A 146 6.46 -4.81 5.97
CA THR A 146 7.10 -4.34 7.22
C THR A 146 6.45 -3.06 7.74
N LEU A 147 6.07 -2.12 6.86
CA LEU A 147 5.33 -0.92 7.26
C LEU A 147 3.96 -1.27 7.85
N ILE A 148 3.19 -2.14 7.19
CA ILE A 148 1.89 -2.58 7.71
C ILE A 148 2.06 -3.25 9.08
N GLU A 149 3.06 -4.10 9.24
CA GLU A 149 3.34 -4.73 10.54
C GLU A 149 3.63 -3.69 11.62
N GLY A 150 4.51 -2.72 11.34
CA GLY A 150 4.79 -1.63 12.27
C GLY A 150 3.55 -0.81 12.63
N LEU A 151 2.64 -0.58 11.66
CA LEU A 151 1.36 0.10 11.91
C LEU A 151 0.40 -0.73 12.76
N VAL A 152 0.31 -2.04 12.53
CA VAL A 152 -0.49 -2.96 13.37
C VAL A 152 0.01 -2.90 14.81
N GLN A 153 1.32 -3.00 15.02
CA GLN A 153 1.91 -2.93 16.36
C GLN A 153 1.72 -1.56 17.01
N ALA A 154 1.85 -0.47 16.25
CA ALA A 154 1.60 0.88 16.77
C ALA A 154 0.12 1.08 17.18
N CYS A 155 -0.83 0.52 16.43
CA CYS A 155 -2.26 0.55 16.81
C CYS A 155 -2.51 -0.23 18.10
N ARG A 156 -1.90 -1.41 18.26
CA ARG A 156 -1.99 -2.22 19.48
C ARG A 156 -1.38 -1.50 20.68
N ALA A 157 -0.19 -0.92 20.53
CA ALA A 157 0.48 -0.14 21.57
C ALA A 157 -0.33 1.09 21.99
N ALA A 158 -1.07 1.70 21.06
CA ALA A 158 -1.98 2.81 21.33
C ALA A 158 -3.32 2.38 21.97
N GLY A 159 -3.54 1.09 22.23
CA GLY A 159 -4.78 0.57 22.83
C GLY A 159 -6.01 0.72 21.93
N GLN A 160 -5.82 0.76 20.61
CA GLN A 160 -6.93 0.83 19.66
C GLN A 160 -7.71 -0.48 19.60
N GLY A 161 -8.91 -0.40 18.99
CA GLY A 161 -9.74 -1.57 18.76
C GLY A 161 -9.19 -2.51 17.67
N PRO A 162 -10.00 -3.45 17.20
CA PRO A 162 -9.59 -4.43 16.19
C PRO A 162 -9.00 -3.76 14.94
N VAL A 163 -7.91 -4.33 14.41
CA VAL A 163 -7.17 -3.83 13.26
C VAL A 163 -7.48 -4.70 12.04
N MET A 164 -8.01 -4.08 10.98
CA MET A 164 -8.18 -4.67 9.67
C MET A 164 -7.07 -4.22 8.73
N VAL A 165 -6.47 -5.15 7.99
CA VAL A 165 -5.58 -4.87 6.85
C VAL A 165 -6.31 -5.18 5.55
N THR A 166 -6.32 -4.22 4.65
CA THR A 166 -6.97 -4.34 3.33
C THR A 166 -6.19 -3.57 2.27
N GLY A 167 -6.45 -3.86 1.01
CA GLY A 167 -5.85 -3.14 -0.10
C GLY A 167 -6.36 -3.64 -1.44
N THR A 168 -6.15 -2.85 -2.48
CA THR A 168 -6.62 -3.15 -3.84
C THR A 168 -5.46 -3.52 -4.74
N SER A 169 -5.62 -4.52 -5.62
CA SER A 169 -4.61 -4.91 -6.61
C SER A 169 -3.26 -5.22 -5.94
N LEU A 170 -2.21 -4.44 -6.22
CA LEU A 170 -0.92 -4.52 -5.52
C LEU A 170 -1.08 -4.48 -3.99
N GLY A 171 -1.93 -3.60 -3.46
CA GLY A 171 -2.20 -3.53 -2.04
C GLY A 171 -2.94 -4.75 -1.49
N GLY A 172 -3.79 -5.37 -2.31
CA GLY A 172 -4.42 -6.65 -1.98
C GLY A 172 -3.41 -7.78 -1.93
N PHE A 173 -2.44 -7.80 -2.86
CA PHE A 173 -1.35 -8.77 -2.85
C PHE A 173 -0.46 -8.59 -1.61
N VAL A 174 -0.09 -7.35 -1.28
CA VAL A 174 0.63 -7.02 -0.02
C VAL A 174 -0.15 -7.46 1.21
N THR A 175 -1.49 -7.30 1.22
CA THR A 175 -2.37 -7.76 2.29
C THR A 175 -2.25 -9.28 2.49
N ASN A 176 -2.26 -10.06 1.41
CA ASN A 176 -2.05 -11.52 1.47
C ASN A 176 -0.66 -11.89 1.99
N ILE A 177 0.37 -11.16 1.60
CA ILE A 177 1.75 -11.40 2.07
C ILE A 177 1.83 -11.11 3.58
N HIS A 178 1.28 -9.99 4.05
CA HIS A 178 1.26 -9.69 5.49
C HIS A 178 0.50 -10.76 6.29
N HIS A 179 -0.64 -11.25 5.79
CA HIS A 179 -1.35 -12.38 6.39
C HIS A 179 -0.48 -13.65 6.44
N SER A 180 0.29 -13.94 5.39
CA SER A 180 1.09 -15.16 5.29
C SER A 180 2.31 -15.17 6.22
N TYR A 181 2.96 -14.01 6.40
CA TYR A 181 4.22 -13.90 7.16
C TYR A 181 4.04 -13.42 8.60
N HIS A 182 3.06 -12.57 8.87
CA HIS A 182 2.84 -11.98 10.19
C HIS A 182 1.55 -12.45 10.84
N ASN A 183 0.44 -12.51 10.08
CA ASN A 183 -0.89 -12.84 10.59
C ASN A 183 -1.26 -12.11 11.90
N SER A 184 -0.83 -10.86 12.03
CA SER A 184 -0.87 -10.09 13.29
C SER A 184 -2.08 -9.16 13.38
N ALA A 185 -2.82 -8.96 12.28
CA ALA A 185 -4.05 -8.19 12.26
C ALA A 185 -5.26 -9.05 12.66
N ASP A 186 -6.34 -8.42 13.12
CA ASP A 186 -7.55 -9.13 13.55
C ASP A 186 -8.46 -9.50 12.36
N CYS A 187 -8.30 -8.82 11.22
CA CYS A 187 -9.05 -9.12 10.00
C CYS A 187 -8.25 -8.77 8.73
N TYR A 188 -8.42 -9.58 7.68
CA TYR A 188 -7.84 -9.36 6.37
C TYR A 188 -8.93 -9.32 5.29
N ALA A 189 -8.96 -8.27 4.48
CA ALA A 189 -9.91 -8.11 3.38
C ALA A 189 -9.20 -7.71 2.08
N PRO A 190 -8.41 -8.60 1.45
CA PRO A 190 -7.70 -8.30 0.21
C PRO A 190 -8.67 -8.11 -0.96
N LEU A 191 -8.52 -7.02 -1.73
CA LEU A 191 -9.36 -6.69 -2.89
C LEU A 191 -8.56 -6.84 -4.19
N LEU A 192 -9.12 -7.52 -5.19
CA LEU A 192 -8.51 -7.70 -6.52
C LEU A 192 -7.04 -8.20 -6.45
N ALA A 193 -6.75 -9.08 -5.48
CA ALA A 193 -5.40 -9.42 -5.02
C ALA A 193 -4.70 -10.54 -5.82
N GLY A 194 -5.23 -10.91 -6.98
CA GLY A 194 -4.66 -11.93 -7.88
C GLY A 194 -4.19 -11.32 -9.19
N PRO A 195 -3.17 -10.45 -9.20
CA PRO A 195 -2.57 -10.06 -10.47
C PRO A 195 -1.94 -11.32 -11.10
N ARG A 196 -2.31 -11.64 -12.33
CA ARG A 196 -1.57 -12.60 -13.16
C ARG A 196 -0.28 -11.92 -13.61
N ILE A 197 0.68 -11.78 -12.71
CA ILE A 197 1.93 -11.07 -13.00
C ILE A 197 2.69 -11.79 -14.11
N GLU A 198 2.50 -13.11 -14.25
CA GLU A 198 2.98 -13.92 -15.36
C GLU A 198 2.51 -13.44 -16.74
N ASP A 199 1.34 -12.80 -16.83
CA ASP A 199 0.80 -12.32 -18.11
C ASP A 199 1.42 -10.97 -18.55
N VAL A 200 2.26 -10.34 -17.70
CA VAL A 200 2.91 -9.03 -17.98
C VAL A 200 4.44 -9.09 -18.08
N PHE A 201 5.02 -10.30 -18.10
CA PHE A 201 6.44 -10.54 -18.38
C PHE A 201 6.72 -10.74 -19.88
#